data_AF-A0A5M6A2V1-F1
#
_entry.id   AF-A0A5M6A2V1-F1
#
_cell.length_a   1.000
_cell.length_b   1.000
_cell.length_c   1.000
_cell.angle_alpha   90.00
_cell.angle_beta   90.00
_cell.angle_gamma   90.00
#
_symmetry.space_group_name_H-M   'P 1'
#
loop_
_entity.id
_entity.type
_entity.pdbx_description
1 polymer ?
#
loop_
_entity_poly.entity_id
_entity_poly.type
_entity_poly.pdbx_seq_one_letter_code
_entity_poly.pdbx_strand_id
1 'polypeptide(L)' 'MIAPDEFAEVIERIDNLRGTLEIPMPAEFHVNQMKRELEEVSNKLKRIYVEEEDENPWEE' A
#
# COMPACT_ATOMS: atom_id res chain seq x y z
N MET A 1 19.57 1.23 3.48
CA MET A 1 19.09 -0.05 2.94
C MET A 1 17.96 -0.51 3.83
N ILE A 2 16.80 0.01 3.50
CA ILE A 2 15.50 -0.46 3.92
C ILE A 2 15.48 -1.97 3.71
N ALA A 3 15.08 -2.67 4.76
CA ALA A 3 14.97 -4.10 4.73
C ALA A 3 14.05 -4.46 3.55
N PRO A 4 14.51 -5.25 2.57
CA PRO A 4 13.67 -5.77 1.47
C PRO A 4 12.31 -6.30 1.95
N ASP A 5 12.25 -6.71 3.22
CA ASP A 5 11.09 -7.13 3.99
C ASP A 5 9.95 -6.08 4.02
N GLU A 6 10.22 -4.78 4.21
CA GLU A 6 9.14 -3.77 4.28
C GLU A 6 8.48 -3.55 2.92
N PHE A 7 9.28 -3.55 1.85
CA PHE A 7 8.77 -3.44 0.49
C PHE A 7 8.01 -4.71 0.10
N ALA A 8 8.54 -5.89 0.45
CA ALA A 8 7.85 -7.16 0.25
C ALA A 8 6.49 -7.20 0.96
N GLU A 9 6.40 -6.72 2.20
CA GLU A 9 5.14 -6.65 2.95
C GLU A 9 4.09 -5.78 2.23
N VAL A 10 4.52 -4.65 1.63
CA VAL A 10 3.60 -3.81 0.84
C VAL A 10 3.09 -4.54 -0.40
N ILE A 11 3.97 -5.26 -1.11
CA ILE A 11 3.58 -6.06 -2.27
C ILE A 11 2.59 -7.15 -1.88
N GLU A 12 2.86 -7.90 -0.81
CA GLU A 12 1.95 -8.93 -0.30
C GLU A 12 0.59 -8.35 0.07
N ARG A 13 0.57 -7.17 0.71
CA ARG A 13 -0.68 -6.47 1.04
C ARG A 13 -1.46 -6.11 -0.22
N ILE A 14 -0.81 -5.56 -1.25
CA ILE A 14 -1.46 -5.22 -2.54
C ILE A 14 -2.00 -6.48 -3.22
N ASP A 15 -1.24 -7.58 -3.24
CA ASP A 15 -1.67 -8.85 -3.82
C ASP A 15 -2.90 -9.43 -3.08
N ASN A 16 -2.94 -9.32 -1.75
CA ASN A 16 -4.09 -9.73 -0.95
C ASN A 16 -5.33 -8.87 -1.22
N LEU A 17 -5.17 -7.56 -1.39
CA LEU A 17 -6.27 -6.66 -1.78
C LEU A 17 -6.81 -7.04 -3.15
N ARG A 18 -5.93 -7.26 -4.13
CA ARG A 18 -6.31 -7.71 -5.47
C ARG A 18 -7.08 -9.03 -5.42
N GLY A 19 -6.60 -10.01 -4.65
CA GLY A 19 -7.30 -11.28 -4.47
C GLY A 19 -8.66 -11.13 -3.79
N THR A 20 -8.79 -10.22 -2.83
CA THR A 20 -10.08 -9.95 -2.14
C THR A 20 -11.12 -9.39 -3.10
N LEU A 21 -10.73 -8.56 -4.07
CA LEU A 21 -11.65 -7.98 -5.05
C LEU A 21 -12.33 -9.02 -5.95
N GLU A 22 -11.72 -10.19 -6.14
CA GLU A 22 -12.28 -11.31 -6.92
C GLU A 22 -13.39 -12.07 -6.15
N ILE A 23 -13.51 -11.86 -4.83
CA ILE A 23 -14.54 -12.51 -4.02
C ILE A 23 -15.90 -11.87 -4.34
N PRO A 24 -16.95 -12.66 -4.60
CA PRO A 24 -18.29 -12.15 -4.93
C PRO A 24 -18.97 -11.58 -3.68
N MET A 25 -18.55 -10.38 -3.29
CA MET A 25 -19.10 -9.56 -2.21
C MET A 25 -19.77 -8.31 -2.80
N PRO A 26 -20.69 -7.66 -2.07
CA PRO A 26 -21.24 -6.38 -2.51
C PRO A 26 -20.13 -5.34 -2.68
N ALA A 27 -20.18 -4.58 -3.79
CA ALA A 27 -19.14 -3.62 -4.15
C ALA A 27 -18.84 -2.58 -3.06
N GLU A 28 -19.82 -2.25 -2.21
CA GLU A 28 -19.63 -1.33 -1.08
C GLU A 28 -18.57 -1.84 -0.08
N PHE A 29 -18.50 -3.15 0.17
CA PHE A 29 -17.46 -3.72 1.03
C PHE A 29 -16.07 -3.49 0.43
N HIS A 30 -15.92 -3.78 -0.86
CA HIS A 30 -14.67 -3.57 -1.59
C HIS A 30 -14.26 -2.10 -1.60
N VAL A 31 -15.19 -1.18 -1.87
CA VAL A 31 -14.91 0.26 -1.88
C VAL A 31 -14.49 0.77 -0.50
N ASN A 32 -15.18 0.34 0.57
CA ASN A 32 -14.85 0.75 1.93
C ASN A 32 -13.47 0.21 2.38
N GLN A 33 -13.15 -1.03 2.01
CA GLN A 33 -11.83 -1.60 2.23
C GLN A 33 -10.75 -0.82 1.46
N MET A 34 -10.95 -0.59 0.16
CA MET A 34 -9.97 0.10 -0.69
C MET A 34 -9.70 1.55 -0.22
N LYS A 35 -10.72 2.28 0.25
CA LYS A 35 -10.53 3.63 0.80
C LYS A 35 -9.55 3.68 1.96
N ARG A 36 -9.63 2.69 2.87
CA ARG A 36 -8.72 2.59 4.02
C ARG A 36 -7.34 2.10 3.61
N GLU A 37 -7.30 1.03 2.83
CA GLU A 37 -6.07 0.30 2.53
C GLU A 37 -5.14 1.07 1.58
N LEU A 38 -5.70 1.81 0.61
CA LEU A 38 -4.90 2.61 -0.32
C LEU A 38 -4.13 3.74 0.38
N GLU A 39 -4.72 4.36 1.40
CA GLU A 39 -4.05 5.40 2.18
C GLU A 39 -2.84 4.83 2.93
N GLU A 40 -3.04 3.71 3.64
CA GLU A 40 -1.97 3.04 4.40
C GLU A 40 -0.83 2.56 3.48
N VAL A 41 -1.15 1.93 2.35
CA VAL A 41 -0.17 1.47 1.35
C VAL A 41 0.59 2.65 0.74
N SER A 42 -0.11 3.71 0.34
CA SER A 42 0.51 4.91 -0.25
C SER A 42 1.49 5.58 0.72
N ASN A 43 1.08 5.76 1.98
CA ASN A 43 1.93 6.36 3.00
C ASN A 43 3.17 5.50 3.28
N LYS A 44 3.03 4.17 3.33
CA LYS A 44 4.17 3.27 3.54
C LYS A 44 5.14 3.30 2.37
N LEU A 45 4.65 3.31 1.12
CA LEU A 45 5.51 3.43 -0.07
C LEU A 45 6.28 4.75 -0.11
N LYS A 46 5.63 5.87 0.22
CA LYS A 46 6.31 7.17 0.30
C LYS A 46 7.39 7.17 1.37
N ARG A 47 7.11 6.61 2.55
CA ARG A 47 8.11 6.47 3.63
C ARG A 47 9.32 5.66 3.15
N ILE A 48 9.07 4.51 2.52
CA ILE A 48 10.12 3.65 1.96
C ILE A 48 10.97 4.42 0.94
N TYR A 49 10.34 5.20 0.07
CA TYR A 49 11.07 6.01 -0.90
C TYR A 49 11.98 7.04 -0.22
N VAL A 50 11.44 7.82 0.73
CA VAL A 50 12.19 8.89 1.43
C VAL A 50 13.36 8.31 2.22
N GLU A 51 13.17 7.16 2.86
CA GLU A 51 14.22 6.46 3.62
C GLU A 51 15.34 5.89 2.73
N GLU A 52 15.10 5.60 1.44
CA GLU A 52 16.16 5.16 0.50
C GLU A 52 16.84 6.32 -0.24
N GLU A 53 16.07 7.32 -0.66
CA GLU A 53 16.57 8.42 -1.50
C GLU A 53 17.05 9.63 -0.68
N ASP A 54 16.86 9.62 0.66
CA ASP A 54 17.15 10.73 1.59
C ASP A 54 16.53 12.10 1.18
N GLU A 55 15.62 12.08 0.20
CA GLU A 55 14.90 13.23 -0.37
C GLU A 55 13.40 12.94 -0.40
N ASN A 56 12.58 13.91 0.02
CA ASN A 56 11.12 13.80 -0.01
C ASN A 56 10.51 14.64 -1.14
N PRO A 57 10.18 14.04 -2.30
CA PRO A 57 9.58 14.75 -3.42
C PRO A 57 8.10 15.13 -3.18
N TRP A 58 7.52 14.72 -2.06
CA TRP A 58 6.13 15.02 -1.68
C TRP A 58 6.03 16.06 -0.55
N GLU A 59 7.15 16.55 0.00
CA GLU A 59 7.18 17.73 0.86
C GLU A 59 7.34 18.99 -0.02
N GLU A 60 6.42 19.95 0.10
CA GLU A 60 6.51 21.29 -0.52
C GLU A 60 7.26 22.29 0.37
#